data_AF-A0AAV7GA98-F1
#
_entry.id   AF-A0AAV7GA98-F1
#
_cell.length_a   1.000
_cell.length_b   1.000
_cell.length_c   1.000
_cell.angle_alpha   90.00
_cell.angle_beta   90.00
_cell.angle_gamma   90.00
#
_symmetry.space_group_name_H-M   'P 1'
#
loop_
_entity.id
_entity.type
_entity.pdbx_description
1 polymer ?
#
loop_
_entity_poly.entity_id
_entity_poly.type
_entity_poly.pdbx_seq_one_letter_code
_entity_poly.pdbx_strand_id
1 'polypeptide(L)'
;MSDTIYTSGDIIVYRSQIDKLLKSEYLDTNHIDTFGNFLVEKSQLCPSLYEPFLFVSSLYWIIKFIFSLCQAYHAFKVDTTRYISYITKESVSAANLMLVPIIEQSHWTLLVGNLKIKVWDFYDSLPKKTHIPVIPEVIFHIYEEIRNSFETDIRV
;
A
#
# COMPACT_ATOMS: atom_id res chain seq x y z
N MET A 1 -19.67 -13.03 21.65
CA MET A 1 -18.26 -13.44 21.52
C MET A 1 -17.70 -12.75 20.30
N SER A 2 -16.49 -12.19 20.37
CA SER A 2 -15.92 -11.44 19.24
C SER A 2 -15.58 -12.41 18.10
N ASP A 3 -16.11 -12.17 16.90
CA ASP A 3 -15.83 -12.95 15.67
C ASP A 3 -14.51 -12.52 15.00
N THR A 4 -13.66 -11.81 15.74
CA THR A 4 -12.35 -11.35 15.32
C THR A 4 -11.35 -12.50 15.39
N ILE A 5 -10.61 -12.71 14.29
CA ILE A 5 -9.56 -13.73 14.16
C ILE A 5 -8.17 -13.11 14.31
N TYR A 6 -7.96 -11.88 13.84
CA TYR A 6 -6.67 -11.21 13.89
C TYR A 6 -6.84 -9.69 14.05
N THR A 7 -5.92 -9.07 14.79
CA THR A 7 -5.83 -7.61 14.94
C THR A 7 -4.38 -7.17 14.95
N SER A 8 -4.05 -6.13 14.19
CA SER A 8 -2.74 -5.46 14.26
C SER A 8 -2.86 -4.03 13.74
N GLY A 9 -2.57 -3.04 14.60
CA GLY A 9 -2.79 -1.63 14.26
C GLY A 9 -4.25 -1.35 13.89
N ASP A 10 -4.46 -0.72 12.73
CA ASP A 10 -5.80 -0.43 12.16
C ASP A 10 -6.46 -1.65 11.47
N ILE A 11 -5.77 -2.81 11.42
CA ILE A 11 -6.28 -4.01 10.76
C ILE A 11 -7.10 -4.83 11.74
N ILE A 12 -8.34 -5.17 11.35
CA ILE A 12 -9.21 -6.09 12.07
C ILE A 12 -9.75 -7.11 11.08
N VAL A 13 -9.39 -8.38 11.27
CA VAL A 13 -9.87 -9.48 10.43
C VAL A 13 -10.93 -10.26 11.18
N TYR A 14 -12.12 -10.35 10.61
CA TYR A 14 -13.22 -11.17 11.12
C TYR A 14 -13.24 -12.55 10.45
N ARG A 15 -13.92 -13.53 11.05
CA ARG A 15 -14.15 -14.84 10.43
C ARG A 15 -14.79 -14.75 9.05
N SER A 16 -15.78 -13.86 8.90
CA SER A 16 -16.43 -13.63 7.62
C SER A 16 -15.46 -13.18 6.51
N GLN A 17 -14.36 -12.51 6.84
CA GLN A 17 -13.32 -12.14 5.88
C GLN A 17 -12.47 -13.36 5.50
N ILE A 18 -12.13 -14.22 6.46
CA ILE A 18 -11.48 -15.49 6.13
C ILE A 18 -12.37 -16.37 5.22
N ASP A 19 -13.68 -16.37 5.44
CA ASP A 19 -14.61 -17.09 4.57
C ASP A 19 -14.57 -16.57 3.12
N LYS A 20 -14.37 -15.27 2.90
CA LYS A 20 -14.20 -14.69 1.55
C LYS A 20 -13.01 -15.29 0.82
N LEU A 21 -11.86 -15.42 1.50
CA LEU A 21 -10.66 -16.06 0.94
C LEU A 21 -10.96 -17.51 0.50
N LEU A 22 -11.63 -18.27 1.37
CA LEU A 22 -11.93 -19.68 1.12
C LEU A 22 -12.96 -19.87 0.00
N LYS A 23 -13.82 -18.88 -0.24
CA LYS A 23 -14.86 -18.89 -1.28
C LYS A 23 -14.42 -18.22 -2.59
N SER A 24 -13.14 -17.84 -2.72
CA SER A 24 -12.64 -17.12 -3.89
C SER A 24 -13.39 -15.81 -4.18
N GLU A 25 -13.83 -15.12 -3.13
CA GLU A 25 -14.46 -13.81 -3.23
C GLU A 25 -13.40 -12.69 -3.33
N TYR A 26 -13.84 -11.47 -3.63
CA TYR A 26 -12.96 -10.30 -3.70
C TYR A 26 -12.30 -10.00 -2.35
N LEU A 27 -11.00 -9.70 -2.42
CA LEU A 27 -10.22 -9.28 -1.27
C LEU A 27 -10.52 -7.81 -0.93
N ASP A 28 -10.69 -7.53 0.35
CA ASP A 28 -10.76 -6.16 0.87
C ASP A 28 -9.41 -5.72 1.47
N THR A 29 -9.36 -4.48 1.95
CA THR A 29 -8.14 -3.85 2.49
C THR A 29 -7.52 -4.61 3.64
N ASN A 30 -8.34 -5.22 4.52
CA ASN A 30 -7.80 -5.93 5.67
C ASN A 30 -7.08 -7.19 5.21
N HIS A 31 -7.49 -7.83 4.12
CA HIS A 31 -6.76 -8.96 3.55
C HIS A 31 -5.38 -8.53 3.04
N ILE A 32 -5.34 -7.44 2.26
CA ILE A 32 -4.10 -6.94 1.65
C ILE A 32 -3.13 -6.44 2.72
N ASP A 33 -3.61 -5.66 3.68
CA ASP A 33 -2.74 -5.12 4.75
C ASP A 33 -2.30 -6.22 5.73
N THR A 34 -3.15 -7.22 6.00
CA THR A 34 -2.73 -8.39 6.80
C THR A 34 -1.62 -9.15 6.09
N PHE A 35 -1.75 -9.36 4.78
CA PHE A 35 -0.71 -10.00 3.98
C PHE A 35 0.59 -9.18 3.99
N GLY A 36 0.51 -7.86 3.83
CA GLY A 36 1.65 -6.95 3.93
C GLY A 36 2.36 -7.05 5.28
N ASN A 37 1.60 -7.03 6.38
CA ASN A 37 2.15 -7.19 7.72
C ASN A 37 2.86 -8.53 7.89
N PHE A 38 2.25 -9.64 7.48
CA PHE A 38 2.89 -10.95 7.55
C PHE A 38 4.13 -11.04 6.65
N LEU A 39 4.13 -10.37 5.50
CA LEU A 39 5.29 -10.30 4.63
C LEU A 39 6.45 -9.55 5.31
N VAL A 40 6.17 -8.43 5.98
CA VAL A 40 7.16 -7.68 6.77
C VAL A 40 7.70 -8.53 7.92
N GLU A 41 6.83 -9.14 8.73
CA GLU A 41 7.23 -10.02 9.83
C GLU A 41 8.12 -11.17 9.34
N LYS A 42 7.72 -11.82 8.25
CA LYS A 42 8.49 -12.93 7.66
C LYS A 42 9.84 -12.48 7.11
N SER A 43 9.92 -11.28 6.54
CA SER A 43 11.18 -10.72 6.05
C SER A 43 12.19 -10.48 7.19
N GLN A 44 11.71 -10.09 8.37
CA GLN A 44 12.54 -9.87 9.56
C GLN A 44 13.04 -11.19 10.16
N LEU A 45 12.23 -12.26 10.08
CA LEU A 45 12.61 -13.58 10.57
C LEU A 45 13.66 -14.27 9.68
N CYS A 46 13.69 -13.96 8.37
CA CYS A 46 14.58 -14.61 7.40
C CYS A 46 15.20 -13.59 6.43
N PRO A 47 15.98 -12.60 6.92
CA PRO A 47 16.40 -11.45 6.12
C PRO A 47 17.28 -11.82 4.91
N SER A 48 17.98 -12.97 4.95
CA SER A 48 18.77 -13.45 3.81
C SER A 48 17.94 -13.91 2.60
N LEU A 49 16.63 -14.10 2.75
CA LEU A 49 15.72 -14.54 1.69
C LEU A 49 14.90 -13.42 1.08
N TYR A 50 14.99 -12.20 1.62
CA TYR A 50 14.17 -11.06 1.20
C TYR A 50 15.06 -9.86 0.87
N GLU A 51 14.78 -9.22 -0.25
CA GLU A 51 15.25 -7.86 -0.48
C GLU A 51 14.62 -6.93 0.56
N PRO A 52 15.37 -6.00 1.19
CA PRO A 52 14.77 -5.00 2.06
C PRO A 52 13.69 -4.20 1.33
N PHE A 53 12.50 -4.10 1.92
CA PHE A 53 11.38 -3.37 1.31
C PHE A 53 10.58 -2.57 2.33
N LEU A 54 9.88 -1.56 1.84
CA LEU A 54 8.79 -0.87 2.53
C LEU A 54 7.47 -1.36 1.95
N PHE A 55 6.49 -1.65 2.81
CA PHE A 55 5.14 -1.95 2.38
C PHE A 55 4.23 -0.79 2.77
N VAL A 56 3.55 -0.18 1.80
CA VAL A 56 2.57 0.89 2.02
C VAL A 56 1.19 0.27 2.26
N SER A 57 0.51 0.67 3.33
CA SER A 57 -0.87 0.19 3.59
C SER A 57 -1.80 0.55 2.43
N SER A 58 -2.65 -0.39 2.01
CA SER A 58 -3.65 -0.17 0.96
C SER A 58 -4.69 0.91 1.32
N LEU A 59 -4.94 1.12 2.62
CA LEU A 59 -5.81 2.19 3.10
C LEU A 59 -5.28 3.58 2.76
N TYR A 60 -3.95 3.71 2.60
CA TYR A 60 -3.33 4.96 2.19
C TYR A 60 -3.97 5.52 0.91
N TRP A 61 -3.89 4.75 -0.17
CA TRP A 61 -4.37 5.18 -1.47
C TRP A 61 -5.90 5.30 -1.51
N ILE A 62 -6.62 4.38 -0.88
CA ILE A 62 -8.09 4.39 -0.86
C ILE A 62 -8.62 5.67 -0.21
N ILE A 63 -8.06 6.04 0.93
CA ILE A 63 -8.49 7.25 1.64
C ILE A 63 -8.10 8.48 0.84
N LYS A 64 -6.92 8.52 0.22
CA LYS A 64 -6.53 9.60 -0.69
C LYS A 64 -7.48 9.75 -1.87
N PHE A 65 -7.83 8.64 -2.52
CA PHE A 65 -8.73 8.62 -3.66
C PHE A 65 -10.15 9.06 -3.28
N ILE A 66 -10.74 8.48 -2.23
CA ILE A 66 -12.05 8.90 -1.69
C ILE A 66 -12.01 10.39 -1.33
N PHE A 67 -10.93 10.84 -0.73
CA PHE A 67 -10.78 12.24 -0.37
C PHE A 67 -10.69 13.15 -1.60
N SER A 68 -9.94 12.78 -2.63
CA SER A 68 -9.87 13.53 -3.90
C SER A 68 -11.26 13.72 -4.52
N LEU A 69 -12.10 12.67 -4.50
CA LEU A 69 -13.50 12.74 -4.93
C LEU A 69 -14.35 13.65 -4.02
N CYS A 70 -14.11 13.63 -2.71
CA CYS A 70 -14.85 14.43 -1.72
C CYS A 70 -14.34 15.89 -1.61
N GLN A 71 -13.12 16.20 -2.01
CA GLN A 71 -12.54 17.55 -1.90
C GLN A 71 -13.24 18.54 -2.85
N ALA A 72 -13.89 18.03 -3.90
CA ALA A 72 -14.88 18.77 -4.69
C ALA A 72 -16.03 19.36 -3.83
N TYR A 73 -16.21 18.89 -2.58
CA TYR A 73 -17.26 19.30 -1.64
C TYR A 73 -16.76 20.05 -0.39
N HIS A 74 -15.49 20.47 -0.32
CA HIS A 74 -14.93 21.33 0.75
C HIS A 74 -15.10 20.84 2.20
N ALA A 75 -15.36 19.54 2.45
CA ALA A 75 -15.93 19.13 3.73
C ALA A 75 -14.97 18.62 4.81
N PHE A 76 -13.77 18.12 4.52
CA PHE A 76 -12.91 17.51 5.54
C PHE A 76 -11.43 17.61 5.17
N LYS A 77 -10.51 17.37 6.11
CA LYS A 77 -9.10 17.02 5.83
C LYS A 77 -8.87 15.68 6.51
N VAL A 78 -8.61 14.63 5.74
CA VAL A 78 -8.30 13.32 6.31
C VAL A 78 -6.80 13.19 6.49
N ASP A 79 -6.39 12.82 7.70
CA ASP A 79 -5.00 12.56 8.01
C ASP A 79 -4.61 11.14 7.53
N THR A 80 -4.02 11.09 6.34
CA THR A 80 -3.48 9.87 5.74
C THR A 80 -2.05 9.58 6.20
N THR A 81 -1.41 10.50 6.92
CA THR A 81 0.01 10.37 7.29
C THR A 81 0.25 9.18 8.21
N ARG A 82 -0.76 8.80 9.02
CA ARG A 82 -0.67 7.61 9.89
C ARG A 82 -0.37 6.30 9.15
N TYR A 83 -0.75 6.18 7.88
CA TYR A 83 -0.54 4.97 7.08
C TYR A 83 0.86 4.88 6.44
N ILE A 84 1.63 5.97 6.52
CA ILE A 84 2.97 6.10 5.93
C ILE A 84 3.98 6.73 6.91
N SER A 85 3.61 6.93 8.18
CA SER A 85 4.41 7.64 9.17
C SER A 85 5.71 6.90 9.52
N TYR A 86 5.74 5.58 9.34
CA TYR A 86 6.95 4.76 9.50
C TYR A 86 7.91 4.90 8.31
N ILE A 87 7.50 5.54 7.21
CA ILE A 87 8.36 5.78 6.04
C ILE A 87 9.20 7.04 6.28
N THR A 88 10.22 6.88 7.13
CA THR A 88 11.22 7.91 7.44
C THR A 88 12.40 7.85 6.47
N LYS A 89 13.28 8.87 6.53
CA LYS A 89 14.53 8.89 5.76
C LYS A 89 15.38 7.64 6.00
N GLU A 90 15.48 7.22 7.25
CA GLU A 90 16.23 6.03 7.66
C GLU A 90 15.63 4.77 7.01
N SER A 91 14.30 4.63 7.07
CA SER A 91 13.61 3.48 6.48
C SER A 91 13.76 3.42 4.95
N VAL A 92 13.68 4.56 4.27
CA VAL A 92 13.89 4.68 2.81
C VAL A 92 15.33 4.32 2.46
N SER A 93 16.31 4.78 3.23
CA SER A 93 17.72 4.47 3.00
C SER A 93 18.07 2.99 3.23
N ALA A 94 17.31 2.31 4.09
CA ALA A 94 17.48 0.90 4.41
C ALA A 94 16.73 -0.05 3.46
N ALA A 95 15.83 0.48 2.63
CA ALA A 95 14.99 -0.29 1.73
C ALA A 95 15.48 -0.23 0.28
N ASN A 96 15.32 -1.34 -0.44
CA ASN A 96 15.57 -1.42 -1.88
C ASN A 96 14.28 -1.23 -2.68
N LEU A 97 13.15 -1.67 -2.12
CA LEU A 97 11.86 -1.68 -2.78
C LEU A 97 10.81 -0.93 -1.94
N MET A 98 9.81 -0.37 -2.61
CA MET A 98 8.56 0.12 -2.01
C MET A 98 7.39 -0.56 -2.69
N LEU A 99 6.60 -1.30 -1.94
CA LEU A 99 5.42 -2.04 -2.40
C LEU A 99 4.17 -1.21 -2.10
N VAL A 100 3.43 -0.85 -3.13
CA VAL A 100 2.25 0.01 -3.04
C VAL A 100 1.05 -0.73 -3.65
N PRO A 101 0.21 -1.38 -2.84
CA PRO A 101 -1.04 -1.95 -3.32
C PRO A 101 -2.03 -0.83 -3.67
N ILE A 102 -2.64 -0.94 -4.86
CA ILE A 102 -3.60 0.02 -5.40
C ILE A 102 -4.87 -0.74 -5.74
N ILE A 103 -6.03 -0.25 -5.28
CA ILE A 103 -7.33 -0.73 -5.73
C ILE A 103 -7.98 0.32 -6.64
N GLU A 104 -8.42 -0.11 -7.81
CA GLU A 104 -9.20 0.69 -8.75
C GLU A 104 -10.34 -0.18 -9.28
N GLN A 105 -11.59 0.32 -9.22
CA GLN A 105 -12.78 -0.40 -9.71
C GLN A 105 -12.90 -1.85 -9.21
N SER A 106 -12.61 -2.08 -7.91
CA SER A 106 -12.60 -3.41 -7.27
C SER A 106 -11.50 -4.37 -7.76
N HIS A 107 -10.54 -3.88 -8.53
CA HIS A 107 -9.38 -4.64 -9.00
C HIS A 107 -8.11 -4.21 -8.27
N TRP A 108 -7.36 -5.18 -7.78
CA TRP A 108 -6.08 -4.94 -7.10
C TRP A 108 -4.93 -4.97 -8.10
N THR A 109 -4.09 -3.95 -8.02
CA THR A 109 -2.82 -3.83 -8.74
C THR A 109 -1.70 -3.54 -7.75
N LEU A 110 -0.46 -3.77 -8.18
CA LEU A 110 0.71 -3.52 -7.34
C LEU A 110 1.68 -2.61 -8.10
N LEU A 111 1.99 -1.48 -7.49
CA LEU A 111 3.06 -0.59 -7.92
C LEU A 111 4.30 -0.87 -7.06
N VAL A 112 5.45 -1.09 -7.71
CA VAL A 112 6.72 -1.41 -7.05
C VAL A 112 7.74 -0.36 -7.44
N GLY A 113 8.18 0.44 -6.46
CA GLY A 113 9.28 1.39 -6.64
C GLY A 113 10.60 0.75 -6.28
N ASN A 114 11.52 0.61 -7.24
CA ASN A 114 12.90 0.31 -6.93
C ASN A 114 13.63 1.58 -6.52
N LEU A 115 13.90 1.72 -5.22
CA LEU A 115 14.43 2.94 -4.63
C LEU A 115 15.91 3.19 -5.00
N LYS A 116 16.65 2.14 -5.38
CA LYS A 116 18.06 2.23 -5.79
C LYS A 116 18.23 2.77 -7.20
N ILE A 117 17.49 2.20 -8.17
CA ILE A 117 17.58 2.60 -9.58
C ILE A 117 16.51 3.63 -9.98
N LYS A 118 15.58 3.95 -9.08
CA LYS A 118 14.52 4.96 -9.24
C LYS A 118 13.61 4.65 -10.42
N VAL A 119 13.16 3.40 -10.49
CA VAL A 119 12.24 2.90 -11.51
C VAL A 119 10.99 2.37 -10.83
N TRP A 120 9.85 2.61 -11.45
CA TRP A 120 8.55 2.11 -11.02
C TRP A 120 8.05 1.01 -11.96
N ASP A 121 7.79 -0.16 -11.40
CA ASP A 121 7.18 -1.29 -12.09
C ASP A 121 5.71 -1.43 -11.69
N PHE A 122 4.83 -1.64 -12.68
CA PHE A 122 3.40 -1.80 -12.46
C PHE A 122 2.93 -3.19 -12.83
N TYR A 123 2.31 -3.87 -11.86
CA TYR A 123 1.81 -5.22 -11.96
C TYR A 123 0.27 -5.20 -11.93
N ASP A 124 -0.31 -5.62 -13.04
CA ASP A 124 -1.74 -5.80 -13.23
C ASP A 124 -1.96 -7.24 -13.71
N SER A 125 -2.79 -7.99 -13.01
CA SER A 125 -3.09 -9.39 -13.35
C SER A 125 -4.05 -9.52 -14.54
N LEU A 126 -4.66 -8.42 -15.01
CA LEU A 126 -5.48 -8.42 -16.21
C LEU A 126 -4.62 -8.34 -17.48
N PRO A 127 -5.09 -8.95 -18.60
CA PRO A 127 -4.35 -8.97 -19.86
C PRO A 127 -4.22 -7.59 -20.52
N LYS A 128 -5.11 -6.64 -20.19
CA LYS A 128 -5.04 -5.25 -20.63
C LYS A 128 -4.66 -4.40 -19.43
N LYS A 129 -3.60 -3.61 -19.56
CA LYS A 129 -3.12 -2.70 -18.52
C LYS A 129 -4.00 -1.43 -18.42
N THR A 130 -5.29 -1.61 -18.13
CA THR A 130 -6.28 -0.52 -18.10
C THR A 130 -6.07 0.44 -16.94
N HIS A 131 -5.38 0.00 -15.89
CA HIS A 131 -5.17 0.74 -14.64
C HIS A 131 -3.85 1.53 -14.59
N ILE A 132 -3.04 1.51 -15.67
CA ILE A 132 -1.83 2.35 -15.78
C ILE A 132 -2.08 3.84 -15.50
N PRO A 133 -3.19 4.46 -15.94
CA PRO A 133 -3.39 5.90 -15.78
C PRO A 133 -3.35 6.41 -14.33
N VAL A 134 -3.56 5.56 -13.33
CA VAL A 134 -3.54 5.92 -11.90
C VAL A 134 -2.11 6.14 -11.37
N ILE A 135 -1.10 5.57 -12.02
CA ILE A 135 0.29 5.52 -11.52
C ILE A 135 0.88 6.90 -11.21
N PRO A 136 0.81 7.90 -12.13
CA PRO A 136 1.42 9.21 -11.87
C PRO A 136 0.82 9.91 -10.64
N GLU A 137 -0.50 9.75 -10.42
CA GLU A 137 -1.20 10.34 -9.29
C GLU A 137 -0.78 9.69 -7.97
N VAL A 138 -0.69 8.36 -7.93
CA VAL A 138 -0.23 7.59 -6.76
C VAL A 138 1.20 7.98 -6.38
N ILE A 139 2.12 7.97 -7.36
CA ILE A 139 3.53 8.33 -7.15
C ILE A 139 3.65 9.76 -6.63
N PHE A 140 2.91 10.70 -7.24
CA PHE A 140 2.91 12.09 -6.81
C PHE A 140 2.46 12.22 -5.35
N HIS A 141 1.34 11.62 -4.96
CA HIS A 141 0.83 11.75 -3.59
C HIS A 141 1.75 11.14 -2.54
N ILE A 142 2.28 9.94 -2.81
CA ILE A 142 3.26 9.32 -1.91
C ILE A 142 4.47 10.24 -1.77
N TYR A 143 5.05 10.65 -2.90
CA TYR A 143 6.26 11.49 -2.87
C TYR A 143 6.03 12.81 -2.13
N GLU A 144 4.90 13.49 -2.34
CA GLU A 144 4.63 14.75 -1.65
C GLU A 144 4.54 14.60 -0.14
N GLU A 145 3.94 13.52 0.36
CA GLU A 145 3.76 13.34 1.80
C GLU A 145 5.01 12.88 2.53
N ILE A 146 5.85 12.07 1.87
CA ILE A 146 7.13 11.60 2.42
C ILE A 146 8.32 12.23 1.71
N ARG A 147 8.16 13.42 1.14
CA ARG A 147 9.21 14.12 0.37
C ARG A 147 10.52 14.21 1.16
N ASN A 148 10.41 14.55 2.44
CA ASN A 148 11.56 14.71 3.33
C ASN A 148 12.27 13.39 3.68
N SER A 149 11.65 12.25 3.36
CA SER A 149 12.24 10.92 3.53
C SER A 149 13.13 10.53 2.33
N PHE A 150 13.02 11.20 1.19
CA PHE A 150 13.86 10.94 0.03
C PHE A 150 15.01 11.94 -0.09
N GLU A 151 16.23 11.44 -0.34
CA GLU A 151 17.38 12.30 -0.62
C GLU A 151 17.37 12.88 -2.04
N THR A 152 16.63 12.23 -2.94
CA THR A 152 16.54 12.61 -4.35
C THR A 152 15.14 12.37 -4.88
N ASP A 153 14.76 13.07 -5.94
CA ASP A 153 13.49 12.84 -6.62
C ASP A 153 13.47 11.44 -7.26
N ILE A 154 12.41 10.69 -7.00
CA ILE A 154 12.19 9.32 -7.49
C ILE A 154 10.95 9.21 -8.39
N ARG A 155 10.32 10.33 -8.78
CA ARG A 155 9.09 10.33 -9.59
C ARG A 155 9.31 10.04 -11.10
N VAL A 156 10.49 9.54 -11.47
CA VAL A 156 10.96 9.41 -12.86
C VAL A 156 10.36 8.22 -13.58
#